data_AF-A0A4V5PNE9-F1
#
_entry.id   AF-A0A4V5PNE9-F1
#
_cell.length_a   1.000
_cell.length_b   1.000
_cell.length_c   1.000
_cell.angle_alpha   90.00
_cell.angle_beta   90.00
_cell.angle_gamma   90.00
#
_symmetry.space_group_name_H-M   'P 1'
#
loop_
_entity.id
_entity.type
_entity.pdbx_description
1 polymer ?
#
loop_
_entity_poly.entity_id
_entity_poly.type
_entity_poly.pdbx_seq_one_letter_code
_entity_poly.pdbx_strand_id
1 'polypeptide(L)'
;MKRLASSFSCVLVLLAGACASEVDPADSEPTGYAAGGPSWSGPLEAPVLEDVIPMSKVLRVRWSLVSPCEEVEAERRTDAETFALAFTAEGTDTDHVDEGANEDQAYTYRLRCVRGEETSAFSNTLSANPFSE
;
A
#
# COMPACT_ATOMS: atom_id res chain seq x y z
N MET A 1 -14.82 -23.22 -16.70
CA MET A 1 -14.40 -23.15 -18.12
C MET A 1 -12.88 -22.97 -18.15
N LYS A 2 -12.15 -23.79 -18.92
CA LYS A 2 -10.68 -23.76 -19.11
C LYS A 2 -10.28 -22.46 -19.86
N ARG A 3 -9.07 -21.89 -19.71
CA ARG A 3 -7.84 -22.29 -20.43
C ARG A 3 -6.56 -21.71 -19.81
N LEU A 4 -5.51 -22.54 -19.83
CA LEU A 4 -4.10 -22.27 -19.54
C LEU A 4 -3.39 -21.52 -20.69
N ALA A 5 -2.33 -20.80 -20.29
CA ALA A 5 -1.01 -20.60 -20.89
C ALA A 5 -0.86 -20.36 -22.41
N SER A 6 -0.12 -19.29 -22.75
CA SER A 6 0.51 -19.10 -24.06
C SER A 6 2.02 -19.00 -23.89
N SER A 7 2.72 -19.86 -24.63
CA SER A 7 4.17 -19.99 -24.74
C SER A 7 4.61 -19.31 -26.02
N PHE A 8 5.69 -18.53 -25.98
CA PHE A 8 6.37 -18.02 -27.18
C PHE A 8 7.74 -18.66 -27.29
N SER A 9 7.90 -19.46 -28.34
CA SER A 9 9.16 -20.02 -28.82
C SER A 9 9.57 -19.24 -30.07
N CYS A 10 10.83 -18.81 -30.18
CA CYS A 10 11.40 -18.43 -31.46
C CYS A 10 12.92 -18.63 -31.50
N VAL A 11 13.28 -19.74 -32.16
CA VAL A 11 14.34 -19.91 -33.18
C VAL A 11 15.82 -19.70 -32.81
N LEU A 12 16.52 -20.83 -32.99
CA LEU A 12 17.95 -21.08 -33.03
C LEU A 12 18.60 -20.55 -34.33
N VAL A 13 19.74 -19.86 -34.25
CA VAL A 13 20.67 -19.67 -35.39
C VAL A 13 22.10 -19.97 -34.93
N LEU A 14 22.74 -20.94 -35.60
CA LEU A 14 24.14 -21.33 -35.46
C LEU A 14 24.92 -20.80 -36.68
N LEU A 15 26.11 -20.21 -36.44
CA LEU A 15 27.19 -20.09 -37.43
C LEU A 15 28.55 -20.03 -36.68
N ALA A 16 29.52 -20.79 -37.16
CA ALA A 16 30.89 -20.91 -36.64
C ALA A 16 31.88 -20.08 -37.47
N GLY A 17 32.97 -19.59 -36.85
CA GLY A 17 34.07 -18.89 -37.55
C GLY A 17 35.17 -18.43 -36.57
N ALA A 18 36.44 -18.54 -36.97
CA ALA A 18 37.63 -18.67 -36.13
C ALA A 18 38.44 -17.37 -35.85
N CYS A 19 39.36 -17.50 -34.89
CA CYS A 19 40.65 -16.81 -34.67
C CYS A 19 40.70 -15.34 -34.17
N ALA A 20 41.68 -15.13 -33.28
CA ALA A 20 41.81 -14.07 -32.29
C ALA A 20 42.43 -12.75 -32.77
N SER A 21 42.18 -11.67 -32.02
CA SER A 21 43.12 -10.56 -31.76
C SER A 21 42.64 -9.82 -30.50
N GLU A 22 43.56 -9.56 -29.57
CA GLU A 22 43.37 -8.90 -28.28
C GLU A 22 42.73 -7.51 -28.36
N VAL A 23 41.88 -7.19 -27.36
CA VAL A 23 41.68 -5.83 -26.83
C VAL A 23 41.72 -5.94 -25.30
N ASP A 24 42.59 -5.10 -24.72
CA ASP A 24 42.90 -4.93 -23.29
C ASP A 24 41.69 -4.90 -22.33
N PRO A 25 41.88 -5.31 -21.06
CA PRO A 25 40.94 -5.05 -19.98
C PRO A 25 41.17 -3.63 -19.43
N ALA A 26 40.24 -2.72 -19.70
CA ALA A 26 40.16 -1.47 -18.98
C ALA A 26 38.76 -1.31 -18.39
N ASP A 27 38.75 -1.16 -17.07
CA ASP A 27 37.63 -0.85 -16.22
C ASP A 27 36.61 0.10 -16.86
N SER A 28 35.37 -0.36 -16.92
CA SER A 28 34.23 0.53 -16.83
C SER A 28 33.15 -0.21 -16.07
N GLU A 29 33.00 0.17 -14.81
CA GLU A 29 31.97 -0.28 -13.89
C GLU A 29 30.60 -0.28 -14.59
N PRO A 30 29.73 -1.27 -14.34
CA PRO A 30 28.36 -1.17 -14.81
C PRO A 30 27.72 0.00 -14.08
N THR A 31 27.51 1.12 -14.79
CA THR A 31 26.73 2.25 -14.28
C THR A 31 25.37 1.70 -13.88
N GLY A 32 25.18 1.56 -12.57
CA GLY A 32 23.96 1.06 -11.98
C GLY A 32 22.79 1.91 -12.44
N TYR A 33 21.69 1.23 -12.75
CA TYR A 33 20.39 1.85 -12.98
C TYR A 33 20.01 2.69 -11.75
N ALA A 34 20.17 4.01 -11.81
CA ALA A 34 19.42 4.90 -10.93
C ALA A 34 18.10 5.21 -11.62
N ALA A 35 17.15 4.28 -11.53
CA ALA A 35 15.75 4.58 -11.78
C ALA A 35 15.31 5.56 -10.67
N GLY A 36 15.32 6.85 -10.98
CA GLY A 36 14.81 7.89 -10.09
C GLY A 36 13.31 7.76 -9.93
N GLY A 37 12.87 6.91 -9.00
CA GLY A 37 11.52 6.98 -8.45
C GLY A 37 11.30 8.33 -7.78
N PRO A 38 10.04 8.74 -7.54
CA PRO A 38 9.75 9.97 -6.82
C PRO A 38 10.56 10.01 -5.52
N SER A 39 11.34 11.08 -5.31
CA SER A 39 12.09 11.25 -4.07
C SER A 39 11.15 11.78 -2.99
N TRP A 40 10.58 10.86 -2.20
CA TRP A 40 9.77 11.18 -1.03
C TRP A 40 10.68 11.85 0.00
N SER A 41 10.67 13.18 0.02
CA SER A 41 11.53 13.99 0.90
C SER A 41 10.66 14.93 1.73
N GLY A 42 10.30 14.49 2.93
CA GLY A 42 9.48 15.26 3.85
C GLY A 42 9.03 14.42 5.05
N PRO A 43 8.68 15.08 6.18
CA PRO A 43 8.18 14.37 7.35
C PRO A 43 6.92 13.57 6.99
N LEU A 44 6.80 12.38 7.59
CA LEU A 44 5.63 11.53 7.43
C LEU A 44 4.55 11.97 8.43
N GLU A 45 3.46 12.51 7.92
CA GLU A 45 2.36 13.04 8.72
C GLU A 45 1.14 12.11 8.71
N ALA A 46 0.40 12.10 9.81
CA ALA A 46 -0.78 11.26 9.98
C ALA A 46 -1.90 11.69 9.02
N PRO A 47 -2.71 10.75 8.51
CA PRO A 47 -3.97 11.09 7.87
C PRO A 47 -4.89 11.84 8.84
N VAL A 48 -5.80 12.63 8.31
CA VAL A 48 -6.92 13.19 9.08
C VAL A 48 -8.12 12.27 8.91
N LEU A 49 -8.56 11.63 9.99
CA LEU A 49 -9.76 10.80 9.98
C LEU A 49 -10.99 11.70 10.02
N GLU A 50 -11.73 11.76 8.91
CA GLU A 50 -12.81 12.73 8.67
C GLU A 50 -14.16 12.20 9.14
N ASP A 51 -14.54 11.00 8.70
CA ASP A 51 -15.83 10.39 9.00
C ASP A 51 -15.72 8.88 9.20
N VAL A 52 -16.62 8.32 10.00
CA VAL A 52 -16.94 6.88 10.04
C VAL A 52 -18.45 6.75 9.88
N ILE A 53 -18.90 6.26 8.74
CA ILE A 53 -20.28 6.37 8.26
C ILE A 53 -20.93 4.98 8.26
N PRO A 54 -22.05 4.77 8.98
CA PRO A 54 -22.86 3.57 8.86
C PRO A 54 -23.40 3.36 7.45
N MET A 55 -23.19 2.17 6.89
CA MET A 55 -23.66 1.76 5.56
C MET A 55 -24.45 0.44 5.63
N SER A 56 -25.45 0.38 6.52
CA SER A 56 -26.31 -0.78 6.71
C SER A 56 -25.51 -2.08 6.95
N LYS A 57 -24.97 -2.23 8.18
CA LYS A 57 -24.18 -3.37 8.68
C LYS A 57 -22.70 -3.39 8.28
N VAL A 58 -22.19 -2.30 7.72
CA VAL A 58 -20.74 -2.07 7.53
C VAL A 58 -20.45 -0.59 7.82
N LEU A 59 -19.18 -0.24 7.96
CA LEU A 59 -18.73 1.14 8.14
C LEU A 59 -17.88 1.60 6.97
N ARG A 60 -18.15 2.80 6.45
CA ARG A 60 -17.21 3.50 5.57
C ARG A 60 -16.35 4.45 6.38
N VAL A 61 -15.06 4.24 6.34
CA VAL A 61 -14.05 5.09 6.98
C VAL A 61 -13.50 6.04 5.92
N ARG A 62 -13.50 7.35 6.19
CA ARG A 62 -13.04 8.39 5.25
C ARG A 62 -11.95 9.24 5.86
N TRP A 63 -10.94 9.59 5.07
CA TRP A 63 -9.80 10.38 5.52
C TRP A 63 -9.22 11.25 4.41
N SER A 64 -8.42 12.24 4.81
CA SER A 64 -7.54 12.98 3.91
C SER A 64 -6.07 12.73 4.25
N LEU A 65 -5.22 12.77 3.23
CA LEU A 65 -3.78 12.62 3.35
C LEU A 65 -3.12 13.98 3.54
N VAL A 66 -2.28 14.09 4.58
CA VAL A 66 -1.51 15.33 4.87
C VAL A 66 -0.13 15.28 4.22
N SER A 67 0.47 14.09 4.18
CA SER A 67 1.72 13.82 3.50
C SER A 67 1.54 12.63 2.56
N PRO A 68 2.39 12.48 1.52
CA PRO A 68 2.34 11.29 0.68
C PRO A 68 2.58 10.01 1.50
N CYS A 69 1.73 9.01 1.29
CA CYS A 69 1.85 7.64 1.82
C CYS A 69 2.09 6.62 0.70
N GLU A 70 2.73 5.50 1.03
CA GLU A 70 2.67 4.28 0.20
C GLU A 70 1.43 3.47 0.57
N GLU A 71 1.13 3.40 1.86
CA GLU A 71 -0.05 2.71 2.39
C GLU A 71 -0.67 3.53 3.54
N VAL A 72 -1.96 3.31 3.78
CA VAL A 72 -2.66 3.78 4.97
C VAL A 72 -3.11 2.57 5.77
N GLU A 73 -2.61 2.45 6.99
CA GLU A 73 -3.06 1.42 7.93
C GLU A 73 -4.15 1.98 8.84
N ALA A 74 -5.29 1.30 8.88
CA ALA A 74 -6.36 1.59 9.81
C ALA A 74 -6.36 0.54 10.92
N GLU A 75 -6.22 1.00 12.15
CA GLU A 75 -6.48 0.19 13.32
C GLU A 75 -7.88 0.45 13.85
N ARG A 76 -8.51 -0.61 14.33
CA ARG A 76 -9.85 -0.60 14.91
C ARG A 76 -9.81 -1.25 16.28
N ARG A 77 -10.69 -0.80 17.16
CA ARG A 77 -11.05 -1.50 18.40
C ARG A 77 -12.55 -1.46 18.63
N THR A 78 -13.01 -2.37 19.46
CA THR A 78 -14.32 -2.32 20.12
C THR A 78 -14.18 -1.65 21.50
N ASP A 79 -15.28 -1.37 22.20
CA ASP A 79 -15.34 -0.51 23.40
C ASP A 79 -14.35 -0.86 24.54
N ALA A 80 -13.87 -2.11 24.62
CA ALA A 80 -12.94 -2.55 25.66
C ALA A 80 -11.64 -3.20 25.12
N GLU A 81 -11.43 -3.19 23.80
CA GLU A 81 -10.29 -3.87 23.19
C GLU A 81 -9.12 -2.92 22.89
N THR A 82 -7.93 -3.53 22.77
CA THR A 82 -6.76 -2.86 22.21
C THR A 82 -6.97 -2.64 20.72
N PHE A 83 -6.48 -1.51 20.20
CA PHE A 83 -6.44 -1.29 18.74
C PHE A 83 -5.65 -2.41 18.07
N ALA A 84 -6.20 -2.94 16.98
CA ALA A 84 -5.58 -3.93 16.12
C ALA A 84 -5.77 -3.51 14.66
N LEU A 85 -4.86 -3.94 13.78
CA LEU A 85 -4.98 -3.69 12.34
C LEU A 85 -6.30 -4.27 11.82
N ALA A 86 -7.12 -3.42 11.21
CA ALA A 86 -8.38 -3.82 10.59
C ALA A 86 -8.24 -3.96 9.08
N PHE A 87 -7.61 -2.98 8.44
CA PHE A 87 -7.33 -2.99 7.02
C PHE A 87 -6.14 -2.09 6.67
N THR A 88 -5.59 -2.33 5.48
CA THR A 88 -4.61 -1.48 4.82
C THR A 88 -5.19 -1.03 3.49
N ALA A 89 -5.05 0.25 3.18
CA ALA A 89 -5.47 0.85 1.92
C ALA A 89 -4.25 1.40 1.16
N GLU A 90 -4.38 1.57 -0.16
CA GLU A 90 -3.33 2.18 -0.96
C GLU A 90 -3.09 3.62 -0.51
N GLY A 91 -1.85 4.11 -0.59
CA GLY A 91 -1.48 5.47 -0.19
C GLY A 91 -2.11 6.59 -1.02
N THR A 92 -2.93 6.26 -2.02
CA THR A 92 -3.76 7.20 -2.78
C THR A 92 -5.24 7.16 -2.40
N ASP A 93 -5.67 6.15 -1.66
CA ASP A 93 -7.06 6.00 -1.24
C ASP A 93 -7.39 7.01 -0.13
N THR A 94 -8.65 7.42 -0.09
CA THR A 94 -9.20 8.38 0.88
C THR A 94 -10.48 7.87 1.54
N ASP A 95 -10.88 6.64 1.23
CA ASP A 95 -11.92 5.94 1.95
C ASP A 95 -11.78 4.42 1.81
N HIS A 96 -12.42 3.70 2.74
CA HIS A 96 -12.51 2.25 2.73
C HIS A 96 -13.84 1.81 3.35
N VAL A 97 -14.43 0.75 2.80
CA VAL A 97 -15.59 0.07 3.40
C VAL A 97 -15.10 -1.12 4.20
N ASP A 98 -15.19 -1.02 5.53
CA ASP A 98 -14.80 -2.06 6.45
C ASP A 98 -15.96 -3.04 6.65
N GLU A 99 -15.96 -4.11 5.86
CA GLU A 99 -16.97 -5.19 5.93
C GLU A 99 -16.86 -6.03 7.22
N GLY A 100 -15.74 -5.93 7.93
CA GLY A 100 -15.52 -6.62 9.20
C GLY A 100 -16.15 -5.92 10.40
N ALA A 101 -16.63 -4.68 10.23
CA ALA A 101 -17.34 -3.92 11.25
C ALA A 101 -18.85 -4.14 11.07
N ASN A 102 -19.33 -5.32 11.45
CA ASN A 102 -20.65 -5.82 11.07
C ASN A 102 -21.54 -6.30 12.23
N GLU A 103 -21.11 -6.05 13.46
CA GLU A 103 -21.89 -6.32 14.67
C GLU A 103 -22.50 -5.02 15.25
N ASP A 104 -23.59 -5.13 16.00
CA ASP A 104 -24.28 -4.01 16.66
C ASP A 104 -23.52 -3.54 17.90
N GLN A 105 -22.36 -2.93 17.64
CA GLN A 105 -21.48 -2.36 18.65
C GLN A 105 -20.66 -1.20 18.06
N ALA A 106 -20.01 -0.42 18.91
CA ALA A 106 -19.20 0.73 18.47
C ALA A 106 -17.78 0.33 18.05
N TYR A 107 -17.40 0.61 16.80
CA TYR A 107 -16.03 0.44 16.31
C TYR A 107 -15.31 1.79 16.31
N THR A 108 -14.23 1.90 17.06
CA THR A 108 -13.36 3.09 17.08
C THR A 108 -12.15 2.86 16.17
N TYR A 109 -11.88 3.83 15.30
CA TYR A 109 -10.76 3.79 14.35
C TYR A 109 -9.68 4.81 14.67
N ARG A 110 -8.46 4.50 14.25
CA ARG A 110 -7.34 5.44 14.07
C ARG A 110 -6.52 5.01 12.86
N LEU A 111 -5.96 5.96 12.13
CA LEU A 111 -5.21 5.70 10.91
C LEU A 111 -3.78 6.19 11.05
N ARG A 112 -2.85 5.57 10.33
CA ARG A 112 -1.49 6.09 10.15
C ARG A 112 -1.03 5.89 8.71
N CYS A 113 -0.12 6.76 8.30
CA CYS A 113 0.55 6.71 7.02
C CYS A 113 1.78 5.79 7.15
N VAL A 114 2.03 4.96 6.14
CA VAL A 114 3.20 4.09 6.03
C VAL A 114 3.98 4.46 4.77
N ARG A 115 5.31 4.50 4.89
CA ARG A 115 6.24 4.71 3.77
C ARG A 115 7.51 3.91 4.05
N GLY A 116 7.72 2.80 3.34
CA GLY A 116 8.77 1.84 3.64
C GLY A 116 8.69 1.32 5.09
N GLU A 117 9.77 1.46 5.84
CA GLU A 117 9.81 1.08 7.27
C GLU A 117 9.35 2.20 8.21
N GLU A 118 9.06 3.40 7.67
CA GLU A 118 8.62 4.55 8.46
C GLU A 118 7.10 4.57 8.61
N THR A 119 6.65 5.00 9.80
CA THR A 119 5.22 5.20 10.08
C THR A 119 5.00 6.57 10.72
N SER A 120 3.88 7.21 10.39
CA SER A 120 3.48 8.44 11.06
C SER A 120 2.99 8.17 12.48
N ALA A 121 2.75 9.24 13.25
CA ALA A 121 1.82 9.15 14.37
C ALA A 121 0.42 8.70 13.90
N PHE A 122 -0.42 8.26 14.82
CA PHE A 122 -1.83 8.00 14.52
C PHE A 122 -2.64 9.30 14.41
N SER A 123 -3.70 9.25 13.62
CA SER A 123 -4.72 10.28 13.48
C SER A 123 -5.50 10.52 14.78
N ASN A 124 -6.45 11.46 14.73
CA ASN A 124 -7.59 11.48 15.66
C ASN A 124 -8.37 10.16 15.60
N THR A 125 -9.19 9.89 16.63
CA THR A 125 -10.09 8.74 16.65
C THR A 125 -11.53 9.15 16.36
N LEU A 126 -12.24 8.34 15.58
CA LEU A 126 -13.70 8.43 15.42
C LEU A 126 -14.33 7.06 15.67
N SER A 127 -15.57 7.05 16.12
CA SER A 127 -16.32 5.83 16.44
C SER A 127 -17.71 5.88 15.82
N ALA A 128 -18.17 4.73 15.33
CA ALA A 128 -19.55 4.55 14.86
C ALA A 128 -20.00 3.11 15.11
N ASN A 129 -21.31 2.91 15.15
CA ASN A 129 -21.93 1.59 15.14
C ASN A 129 -22.62 1.40 13.77
N PRO A 130 -22.36 0.30 13.05
CA PRO A 130 -22.89 0.05 11.70
C PRO A 130 -24.42 -0.10 11.62
N PHE A 131 -25.10 -0.14 12.77
CA PHE A 131 -26.56 -0.20 12.92
C PHE A 131 -27.18 1.11 13.44
N SER A 132 -26.37 2.13 13.72
CA SER A 132 -26.89 3.46 14.06
C SER A 132 -27.29 4.23 12.80
N GLU A 133 -28.53 4.73 12.76
CA GLU A 133 -29.06 5.61 11.70
C GLU A 133 -28.89 7.09 12.03
#